data_AF-K1SSG4-F1
#
_entry.id   AF-K1SSG4-F1
#
_cell.length_a   1.000
_cell.length_b   1.000
_cell.length_c   1.000
_cell.angle_alpha   90.00
_cell.angle_beta   90.00
_cell.angle_gamma   90.00
#
_symmetry.space_group_name_H-M   'P 1'
#
loop_
_entity.id
_entity.type
_entity.pdbx_description
1 polymer ?
#
loop_
_entity_poly.entity_id
_entity_poly.type
_entity_poly.pdbx_seq_one_letter_code
_entity_poly.pdbx_strand_id
1 'polypeptide(L)'
;MNKLLRHAVCGLLALGALSCARHTIIPDSELALIFRDAFLANAYISNENIRTDSLRIYEPIFARYGYTTEDVYYTIGNFSKRKSARLGDVVERAIDLLEAEGKVYNREVAILDTIDNVAQRTFTHTVYADSLIRVSSLRDTA
;
A
#
# COMPACT_ATOMS: atom_id res chain seq x y z
N MET A 1 12.76 -18.78 -55.28
CA MET A 1 12.23 -18.43 -53.94
C MET A 1 11.26 -17.27 -54.10
N ASN A 2 9.95 -17.56 -54.03
CA ASN A 2 8.89 -16.63 -54.45
C ASN A 2 8.88 -15.37 -53.58
N LYS A 3 8.73 -14.17 -54.17
CA LYS A 3 8.73 -12.87 -53.45
C LYS A 3 7.78 -12.88 -52.24
N LEU A 4 6.62 -13.54 -52.38
CA LEU A 4 5.64 -13.75 -51.32
C LEU A 4 6.19 -14.52 -50.11
N LEU A 5 7.00 -15.56 -50.33
CA LEU A 5 7.64 -16.33 -49.26
C LEU A 5 8.66 -15.48 -48.49
N ARG A 6 9.40 -14.61 -49.19
CA ARG A 6 10.33 -13.66 -48.56
C ARG A 6 9.61 -12.64 -47.68
N HIS A 7 8.49 -12.09 -48.14
CA HIS A 7 7.70 -11.15 -47.35
C HIS A 7 7.03 -11.82 -46.14
N ALA A 8 6.56 -13.07 -46.29
CA ALA A 8 6.01 -13.84 -45.18
C ALA A 8 7.07 -14.12 -44.11
N VAL A 9 8.28 -14.55 -44.51
CA VAL A 9 9.39 -14.82 -43.57
C VAL A 9 9.87 -13.53 -42.88
N CYS A 10 9.98 -12.41 -43.61
CA CYS A 10 10.32 -11.12 -43.00
C CYS A 10 9.23 -10.60 -42.05
N GLY A 11 7.95 -10.79 -42.38
CA GLY A 11 6.84 -10.46 -41.50
C GLY A 11 6.84 -11.29 -40.21
N LEU A 12 7.12 -12.59 -40.32
CA LEU A 12 7.19 -13.51 -39.18
C LEU A 12 8.40 -13.22 -38.28
N LEU A 13 9.55 -12.82 -38.87
CA LEU A 13 10.72 -12.36 -38.13
C LEU A 13 10.50 -11.01 -37.43
N ALA A 14 9.79 -10.08 -38.07
CA ALA A 14 9.43 -8.80 -37.47
C ALA A 14 8.45 -8.97 -36.28
N LEU A 15 7.49 -9.90 -36.40
CA LEU A 15 6.59 -10.28 -35.30
C LEU A 15 7.34 -11.03 -34.19
N GLY A 16 8.32 -11.87 -34.52
CA GLY A 16 9.17 -12.56 -33.55
C GLY A 16 10.08 -11.62 -32.75
N ALA A 17 10.56 -10.53 -33.37
CA ALA A 17 11.40 -9.54 -32.70
C ALA A 17 10.64 -8.71 -31.64
N LEU A 18 9.32 -8.55 -31.79
CA LEU A 18 8.45 -7.94 -30.77
C LEU A 18 8.17 -8.87 -29.58
N SER A 19 8.43 -10.17 -29.73
CA SER A 19 8.16 -11.20 -28.71
C SER A 19 9.33 -11.44 -27.73
N CYS A 20 10.49 -10.84 -27.95
CA CYS A 20 11.56 -10.87 -26.94
C CYS A 20 11.27 -9.80 -25.88
N ALA A 21 10.29 -10.07 -25.01
CA ALA A 21 10.05 -9.29 -23.81
C ALA A 21 11.32 -9.35 -22.95
N ARG A 22 12.11 -8.28 -23.03
CA ARG A 22 13.27 -8.09 -22.16
C ARG A 22 12.73 -7.71 -20.79
N HIS A 23 12.97 -8.55 -19.79
CA HIS A 23 12.60 -8.27 -18.40
C HIS A 23 13.11 -6.89 -17.99
N THR A 24 12.24 -6.10 -17.40
CA THR A 24 12.56 -4.76 -16.93
C THR A 24 13.17 -4.87 -15.54
N ILE A 25 14.37 -4.31 -15.35
CA ILE A 25 14.99 -4.24 -14.02
C ILE A 25 14.32 -3.11 -13.25
N ILE A 26 13.66 -3.46 -12.14
CA ILE A 26 12.96 -2.49 -11.29
C ILE A 26 14.00 -1.66 -10.52
N PRO A 27 13.91 -0.32 -10.53
CA PRO A 27 14.78 0.54 -9.72
C PRO A 27 14.61 0.27 -8.22
N ASP A 28 15.69 0.33 -7.44
CA ASP A 28 15.69 0.08 -5.99
C ASP A 28 14.66 0.94 -5.23
N SER A 29 14.48 2.21 -5.62
CA SER A 29 13.49 3.11 -5.01
C SER A 29 12.04 2.71 -5.28
N GLU A 30 11.75 2.23 -6.49
CA GLU A 30 10.41 1.74 -6.84
C GLU A 30 10.15 0.37 -6.22
N LEU A 31 11.16 -0.50 -6.19
CA LEU A 31 11.05 -1.79 -5.53
C LEU A 31 10.77 -1.65 -4.03
N ALA A 32 11.34 -0.61 -3.38
CA ALA A 32 11.01 -0.28 -1.99
C ALA A 32 9.53 0.11 -1.84
N LEU A 33 8.96 0.86 -2.78
CA LEU A 33 7.52 1.20 -2.77
C LEU A 33 6.65 -0.05 -2.99
N ILE A 34 7.06 -0.96 -3.87
CA ILE A 34 6.38 -2.25 -4.07
C ILE A 34 6.40 -3.08 -2.79
N PHE A 35 7.55 -3.19 -2.12
CA PHE A 35 7.65 -3.90 -0.84
C PHE A 35 6.83 -3.23 0.26
N ARG A 36 6.79 -1.89 0.32
CA ARG A 36 5.91 -1.14 1.22
C ARG A 36 4.46 -1.59 1.07
N ASP A 37 3.93 -1.62 -0.15
CA ASP A 37 2.57 -2.10 -0.43
C ASP A 37 2.37 -3.57 -0.11
N ALA A 38 3.33 -4.41 -0.47
CA ALA A 38 3.26 -5.84 -0.21
C ALA A 38 3.18 -6.13 1.29
N PHE A 39 3.96 -5.42 2.11
CA PHE A 39 3.91 -5.52 3.57
C PHE A 39 2.55 -5.08 4.12
N LEU A 40 1.99 -3.97 3.64
CA LEU A 40 0.65 -3.51 4.05
C LEU A 40 -0.45 -4.52 3.68
N ALA A 41 -0.42 -5.04 2.45
CA ALA A 41 -1.37 -6.05 2.00
C ALA A 41 -1.26 -7.32 2.85
N ASN A 42 -0.05 -7.78 3.14
CA ASN A 42 0.18 -8.95 3.98
C ASN A 42 -0.30 -8.74 5.42
N ALA A 43 -0.05 -7.56 5.99
CA ALA A 43 -0.55 -7.19 7.33
C ALA A 43 -2.08 -7.21 7.37
N TYR A 44 -2.75 -6.62 6.37
CA TYR A 44 -4.21 -6.61 6.28
C TYR A 44 -4.79 -8.02 6.16
N ILE A 45 -4.25 -8.85 5.26
CA ILE A 45 -4.70 -10.24 5.07
C ILE A 45 -4.52 -11.05 6.35
N SER A 46 -3.39 -10.88 7.03
CA SER A 46 -3.11 -11.56 8.29
C SER A 46 -4.07 -11.12 9.39
N ASN A 47 -4.40 -9.83 9.47
CA ASN A 47 -5.32 -9.29 10.48
C ASN A 47 -6.76 -9.78 10.27
N GLU A 48 -7.21 -9.81 9.02
CA GLU A 48 -8.56 -10.23 8.64
C GLU A 48 -8.71 -11.76 8.46
N ASN A 49 -7.64 -12.52 8.68
CA ASN A 49 -7.58 -13.98 8.51
C ASN A 49 -8.10 -14.47 7.15
N ILE A 50 -7.84 -13.70 6.09
CA ILE A 50 -8.34 -13.98 4.74
C ILE A 50 -7.52 -15.10 4.11
N ARG A 51 -8.18 -16.21 3.77
CA ARG A 51 -7.57 -17.32 3.03
C ARG A 51 -7.63 -17.04 1.53
N THR A 52 -6.52 -16.61 0.95
CA THR A 52 -6.42 -16.29 -0.48
C THR A 52 -5.08 -16.77 -1.06
N ASP A 53 -5.05 -16.98 -2.37
CA ASP A 53 -3.80 -17.24 -3.09
C ASP A 53 -2.94 -15.96 -3.13
N SER A 54 -1.66 -16.10 -2.84
CA SER A 54 -0.66 -15.04 -2.82
C SER A 54 -0.50 -14.32 -4.17
N LEU A 55 -0.58 -15.03 -5.31
CA LEU A 55 -0.45 -14.40 -6.63
C LEU A 55 -1.59 -13.41 -6.89
N ARG A 56 -2.81 -13.76 -6.46
CA ARG A 56 -3.99 -12.88 -6.57
C ARG A 56 -3.83 -11.58 -5.76
N ILE A 57 -2.92 -11.55 -4.80
CA ILE A 57 -2.66 -10.40 -3.92
C ILE A 57 -1.54 -9.53 -4.47
N TYR A 58 -0.43 -10.14 -4.90
CA TYR A 58 0.76 -9.39 -5.27
C TYR A 58 0.77 -8.95 -6.73
N GLU A 59 0.17 -9.72 -7.66
CA GLU A 59 0.10 -9.35 -9.08
C GLU A 59 -0.55 -7.97 -9.32
N PRO A 60 -1.70 -7.64 -8.70
CA PRO A 60 -2.29 -6.31 -8.86
C PRO A 60 -1.41 -5.18 -8.31
N ILE A 61 -0.61 -5.47 -7.27
CA ILE A 61 0.33 -4.50 -6.72
C ILE A 61 1.42 -4.22 -7.74
N PHE A 62 2.05 -5.25 -8.30
CA PHE A 62 3.11 -5.10 -9.31
C PHE A 62 2.59 -4.37 -10.55
N ALA A 63 1.40 -4.75 -11.02
CA ALA A 63 0.76 -4.13 -12.18
C ALA A 63 0.51 -2.63 -11.98
N ARG A 64 0.20 -2.19 -10.75
CA ARG A 64 0.01 -0.77 -10.41
C ARG A 64 1.30 0.05 -10.59
N TYR A 65 2.46 -0.57 -10.47
CA TYR A 65 3.76 0.04 -10.74
C TYR A 65 4.26 -0.20 -12.17
N GLY A 66 3.47 -0.88 -13.02
CA GLY A 66 3.83 -1.16 -14.41
C GLY A 66 4.73 -2.38 -14.61
N TYR A 67 4.82 -3.27 -13.63
CA TYR A 67 5.68 -4.46 -13.66
C TYR A 67 4.89 -5.76 -13.65
N THR A 68 5.44 -6.80 -14.27
CA THR A 68 4.90 -8.16 -14.17
C THR A 68 5.55 -8.94 -13.02
N THR A 69 4.98 -10.09 -12.68
CA THR A 69 5.56 -11.00 -11.69
C THR A 69 6.97 -11.46 -12.11
N GLU A 70 7.17 -11.70 -13.41
CA GLU A 70 8.46 -12.08 -13.98
C GLU A 70 9.51 -10.98 -13.84
N ASP A 71 9.14 -9.70 -14.01
CA ASP A 71 10.05 -8.57 -13.79
C ASP A 71 10.53 -8.51 -12.33
N VAL A 72 9.63 -8.77 -11.39
CA VAL A 72 9.95 -8.83 -9.95
C VAL A 72 10.86 -10.00 -9.65
N TYR A 73 10.52 -11.21 -10.13
CA TYR A 73 11.37 -12.40 -9.95
C TYR A 73 12.76 -12.19 -10.54
N TYR A 74 12.84 -11.62 -11.75
CA TYR A 74 14.09 -11.33 -12.41
C TYR A 74 14.93 -10.31 -11.63
N THR A 75 14.28 -9.24 -11.14
CA THR A 75 14.94 -8.19 -10.37
C THR A 75 15.50 -8.73 -9.05
N ILE A 76 14.68 -9.43 -8.25
CA ILE A 76 15.11 -10.05 -6.98
C ILE A 76 16.21 -11.07 -7.22
N GLY A 77 16.09 -11.92 -8.24
CA GLY A 77 17.12 -12.90 -8.60
C GLY A 77 18.47 -12.26 -8.97
N ASN A 78 18.46 -11.05 -9.51
CA ASN A 78 19.69 -10.32 -9.83
C ASN A 78 20.33 -9.62 -8.62
N PHE A 79 19.61 -9.37 -7.52
CA PHE A 79 20.23 -8.85 -6.30
C PHE A 79 21.30 -9.78 -5.72
N SER A 80 21.09 -11.10 -5.81
CA SER A 80 22.09 -12.10 -5.39
C SER A 80 23.45 -11.94 -6.10
N LYS A 81 23.45 -11.35 -7.30
CA LYS A 81 24.65 -11.16 -8.13
C LYS A 81 25.33 -9.80 -7.91
N ARG A 82 24.69 -8.85 -7.23
CA ARG A 82 25.19 -7.48 -7.06
C ARG A 82 25.90 -7.36 -5.71
N LYS A 83 27.17 -6.91 -5.71
CA LYS A 83 27.99 -6.75 -4.49
C LYS A 83 27.63 -5.50 -3.67
N SER A 84 27.11 -4.46 -4.32
CA SER A 84 26.95 -3.10 -3.75
C SER A 84 25.51 -2.63 -3.53
N ALA A 85 24.50 -3.37 -4.01
CA ALA A 85 23.10 -3.08 -3.76
C ALA A 85 22.49 -4.34 -3.15
N ARG A 86 22.18 -4.30 -1.85
CA ARG A 86 21.64 -5.46 -1.15
C ARG A 86 20.12 -5.35 -1.17
N LEU A 87 19.46 -6.49 -1.33
CA LEU A 87 18.00 -6.56 -1.17
C LEU A 87 17.57 -6.02 0.20
N GLY A 88 18.40 -6.20 1.23
CA GLY A 88 18.19 -5.64 2.55
C GLY A 88 18.05 -4.12 2.57
N ASP A 89 18.82 -3.38 1.77
CA ASP A 89 18.76 -1.91 1.74
C ASP A 89 17.41 -1.43 1.18
N VAL A 90 16.87 -2.15 0.19
CA VAL A 90 15.54 -1.91 -0.39
C VAL A 90 14.43 -2.20 0.62
N VAL A 91 14.56 -3.29 1.37
CA VAL A 91 13.61 -3.65 2.43
C VAL A 91 13.63 -2.62 3.56
N GLU A 92 14.81 -2.19 4.00
CA GLU A 92 14.95 -1.16 5.03
C GLU A 92 14.30 0.15 4.59
N ARG A 93 14.51 0.54 3.33
CA ARG A 93 13.86 1.71 2.75
C ARG A 93 12.33 1.61 2.77
N ALA A 94 11.77 0.42 2.57
CA ALA A 94 10.34 0.18 2.67
C ALA A 94 9.84 0.32 4.11
N ILE A 95 10.61 -0.17 5.10
CA ILE A 95 10.32 -0.01 6.52
C ILE A 95 10.31 1.47 6.92
N ASP A 96 11.35 2.23 6.52
CA ASP A 96 11.43 3.67 6.79
C ASP A 96 10.19 4.44 6.28
N LEU A 97 9.70 4.07 5.09
CA LEU A 97 8.48 4.66 4.53
C LEU A 97 7.26 4.37 5.40
N LEU A 98 7.09 3.11 5.81
CA LEU A 98 5.98 2.68 6.66
C LEU A 98 6.04 3.37 8.04
N GLU A 99 7.22 3.48 8.64
CA GLU A 99 7.37 4.16 9.93
C GLU A 99 7.07 5.66 9.83
N ALA A 100 7.53 6.32 8.77
CA ALA A 100 7.25 7.73 8.55
C ALA A 100 5.75 7.98 8.38
N GLU A 101 5.09 7.16 7.56
CA GLU A 101 3.64 7.22 7.34
C GLU A 101 2.86 6.92 8.64
N GLY A 102 3.27 5.88 9.38
CA GLY A 102 2.67 5.52 10.67
C GLY A 102 2.75 6.63 11.71
N LYS A 103 3.86 7.39 11.76
CA LYS A 103 3.99 8.56 12.64
C LYS A 103 2.97 9.66 12.32
N VAL A 104 2.67 9.87 11.04
CA VAL A 104 1.67 10.84 10.60
C VAL A 104 0.28 10.40 11.03
N TYR A 105 -0.11 9.16 10.73
CA TYR A 105 -1.43 8.65 11.10
C TYR A 105 -1.64 8.57 12.61
N ASN A 106 -0.62 8.17 13.38
CA ASN A 106 -0.70 8.16 14.85
C ASN A 106 -0.98 9.56 15.41
N ARG A 107 -0.39 10.60 14.80
CA ARG A 107 -0.65 11.99 15.18
C ARG A 107 -2.08 12.40 14.84
N GLU A 108 -2.58 12.02 13.67
CA GLU A 108 -3.95 12.32 13.25
C GLU A 108 -4.99 11.66 14.17
N VAL A 109 -4.80 10.39 14.50
CA VAL A 109 -5.63 9.66 15.47
C VAL A 109 -5.61 10.36 16.83
N ALA A 110 -4.45 10.75 17.34
CA ALA A 110 -4.36 11.46 18.62
C ALA A 110 -5.10 12.81 18.64
N ILE A 111 -5.14 13.52 17.51
CA ILE A 111 -5.93 14.74 17.37
C ILE A 111 -7.42 14.42 17.43
N LEU A 112 -7.87 13.40 16.70
CA LEU A 112 -9.28 12.97 16.70
C LEU A 112 -9.72 12.51 18.09
N ASP A 113 -8.90 11.74 18.80
CA ASP A 113 -9.17 11.33 20.17
C ASP A 113 -9.31 12.53 21.11
N THR A 114 -8.49 13.57 20.90
CA THR A 114 -8.58 14.80 21.70
C THR A 114 -9.90 15.53 21.43
N ILE A 115 -10.31 15.63 20.17
CA ILE A 115 -11.58 16.26 19.77
C ILE A 115 -12.76 15.49 20.38
N ASP A 116 -12.75 14.16 20.28
CA ASP A 116 -13.82 13.30 20.79
C ASP A 116 -13.95 13.44 22.32
N ASN A 117 -12.83 13.43 23.03
CA ASN A 117 -12.80 13.64 24.49
C ASN A 117 -13.35 15.02 24.90
N VAL A 118 -13.04 16.07 24.14
CA VAL A 118 -13.58 17.41 24.40
C VAL A 118 -15.08 17.46 24.10
N ALA A 119 -15.51 16.90 22.96
CA ALA A 119 -16.91 16.85 22.58
C ALA A 119 -17.76 16.10 23.62
N GLN A 120 -17.28 14.95 24.10
CA GLN A 120 -17.96 14.18 25.14
C GLN A 120 -18.10 14.98 26.44
N ARG A 121 -17.03 15.64 26.89
CA ARG A 121 -17.07 16.48 28.11
C ARG A 121 -18.05 17.63 27.98
N THR A 122 -18.04 18.34 26.86
CA THR A 122 -18.97 19.45 26.60
C THR A 122 -20.41 18.95 26.55
N PHE A 123 -20.67 17.84 25.85
CA PHE A 123 -21.99 17.24 25.78
C PHE A 123 -22.51 16.86 27.17
N THR A 124 -21.72 16.15 27.97
CA THR A 124 -22.09 15.78 29.34
C THR A 124 -22.39 17.02 30.19
N HIS A 125 -21.58 18.07 30.09
CA HIS A 125 -21.80 19.30 30.83
C HIS A 125 -23.11 20.00 30.44
N THR A 126 -23.40 20.09 29.14
CA THR A 126 -24.66 20.69 28.64
C THR A 126 -25.87 19.88 29.09
N VAL A 127 -25.84 18.55 28.92
CA VAL A 127 -26.95 17.68 29.38
C VAL A 127 -27.15 17.81 30.88
N TYR A 128 -26.09 17.85 31.67
CA TYR A 128 -26.20 18.05 33.11
C TYR A 128 -26.85 19.40 33.42
N ALA A 129 -26.37 20.49 32.82
CA ALA A 129 -26.92 21.83 33.03
C ALA A 129 -28.40 21.96 32.62
N ASP A 130 -28.81 21.30 31.54
CA ASP A 130 -30.20 21.30 31.05
C ASP A 130 -31.11 20.38 31.87
N SER A 131 -30.57 19.27 32.40
CA SER A 131 -31.32 18.31 33.23
C SER A 131 -31.52 18.78 34.68
N LEU A 132 -30.74 19.75 35.14
CA LEU A 132 -30.96 20.38 36.42
C LEU A 132 -32.23 21.24 36.37
N ILE A 133 -33.29 20.77 37.03
CA ILE A 133 -34.49 21.58 37.30
C ILE A 133 -34.02 22.82 38.07
N ARG A 134 -34.07 24.00 37.42
CA ARG A 134 -33.84 25.27 38.11
C ARG A 134 -35.03 25.55 39.00
N VAL A 135 -34.93 25.17 40.27
CA VAL A 135 -35.81 25.68 41.32
C VAL A 135 -35.49 27.16 41.48
N SER A 136 -36.34 28.00 40.88
CA SER A 136 -36.18 29.46 40.91
C SER A 136 -36.96 30.07 42.07
N SER A 137 -37.98 29.38 42.57
CA SER A 137 -38.75 29.75 43.76
C SER A 137 -39.08 28.51 44.60
N LEU A 138 -39.32 28.69 45.90
CA LEU A 138 -39.80 27.64 46.82
C LEU A 138 -41.14 27.02 46.40
N ARG A 139 -41.87 27.66 45.47
CA ARG A 139 -43.11 27.13 44.90
C ARG A 139 -42.87 26.04 43.85
N ASP A 140 -41.64 25.95 43.31
CA ASP A 140 -41.25 25.00 42.27
C ASP A 140 -40.85 23.61 42.87
N THR A 141 -40.78 23.52 44.20
CA THR A 141 -40.42 22.29 44.94
C THR A 141 -41.63 21.54 45.54
N ALA A 142 -42.85 21.94 45.19
CA ALA A 142 -44.10 21.39 45.76
C ALA A 142 -44.86 20.50 44.78
#